data_AF-A0A967EAL3-F1
#
_entry.id   AF-A0A967EAL3-F1
#
_cell.length_a   1.000
_cell.length_b   1.000
_cell.length_c   1.000
_cell.angle_alpha   90.00
_cell.angle_beta   90.00
_cell.angle_gamma   90.00
#
_symmetry.space_group_name_H-M   'P 1'
#
loop_
_entity.id
_entity.type
_entity.pdbx_description
1 polymer ?
#
loop_
_entity_poly.entity_id
_entity_poly.type
_entity_poly.pdbx_seq_one_letter_code
_entity_poly.pdbx_strand_id
1 'polypeptide(L)'
;MKASEAQAYCTTYTKNSGSNFYYSFLFLPKAKREAMYTVYAFCKAIDSAVDEPAAGTNPKDELTRWRNELDAVYSGAPTTPIMVSLAHHVKSMGIPKAYFEELIKGVEMDLFNNRYVTFDELSLY
;
A
#
# COMPACT_ATOMS: atom_id res chain seq x y z
N MET A 1 -14.25 -11.27 4.89
CA MET A 1 -14.60 -10.36 3.78
C MET A 1 -14.34 -11.07 2.45
N LYS A 2 -15.18 -10.90 1.44
CA LYS A 2 -14.94 -11.49 0.10
C LYS A 2 -13.95 -10.63 -0.69
N ALA A 3 -13.14 -11.25 -1.57
CA ALA A 3 -12.18 -10.53 -2.41
C ALA A 3 -12.83 -9.43 -3.29
N SER A 4 -14.06 -9.65 -3.76
CA SER A 4 -14.81 -8.67 -4.55
C SER A 4 -15.23 -7.43 -3.73
N GLU A 5 -15.59 -7.62 -2.45
CA GLU A 5 -15.94 -6.51 -1.54
C GLU A 5 -14.70 -5.69 -1.22
N ALA A 6 -13.59 -6.37 -0.93
CA ALA A 6 -12.28 -5.76 -0.73
C ALA A 6 -11.81 -4.97 -1.97
N GLN A 7 -12.00 -5.51 -3.18
CA GLN A 7 -11.68 -4.81 -4.43
C GLN A 7 -12.53 -3.54 -4.62
N ALA A 8 -13.82 -3.61 -4.31
CA ALA A 8 -14.72 -2.46 -4.40
C ALA A 8 -14.31 -1.35 -3.42
N TYR A 9 -13.86 -1.73 -2.21
CA TYR A 9 -13.26 -0.81 -1.24
C TYR A 9 -12.03 -0.10 -1.83
N CYS A 10 -11.04 -0.83 -2.34
CA CYS A 10 -9.82 -0.24 -2.92
C CYS A 10 -10.13 0.70 -4.10
N THR A 11 -11.08 0.31 -4.95
CA THR A 11 -11.54 1.12 -6.09
C THR A 11 -12.15 2.44 -5.62
N THR A 12 -13.01 2.39 -4.59
CA THR A 12 -13.66 3.57 -4.02
C THR A 12 -12.67 4.46 -3.30
N TYR A 13 -11.77 3.87 -2.50
CA TYR A 13 -10.68 4.55 -1.82
C TYR A 13 -9.81 5.32 -2.83
N THR A 14 -9.35 4.64 -3.89
CA THR A 14 -8.54 5.27 -4.93
C THR A 14 -9.28 6.38 -5.66
N LYS A 15 -10.54 6.16 -6.01
CA LYS A 15 -11.38 7.19 -6.65
C LYS A 15 -11.55 8.43 -5.79
N ASN A 16 -11.72 8.26 -4.48
CA ASN A 16 -11.97 9.35 -3.53
C ASN A 16 -10.69 10.02 -3.03
N SER A 17 -9.51 9.53 -3.39
CA SER A 17 -8.21 10.09 -2.98
C SER A 17 -7.93 11.50 -3.51
N GLY A 18 -8.67 11.95 -4.53
CA GLY A 18 -8.39 13.21 -5.24
C GLY A 18 -7.15 13.16 -6.15
N SER A 19 -6.51 12.00 -6.31
CA SER A 19 -5.31 11.84 -7.13
C SER A 19 -5.60 11.60 -8.62
N ASN A 20 -4.70 12.08 -9.49
CA ASN A 20 -4.69 11.80 -10.92
C ASN A 20 -4.43 10.31 -11.26
N PHE A 21 -3.94 9.52 -10.30
CA PHE A 21 -3.69 8.08 -10.51
C PHE A 21 -4.95 7.31 -10.90
N TYR A 22 -6.10 7.63 -10.30
CA TYR A 22 -7.37 6.98 -10.63
C TYR A 22 -7.66 7.05 -12.14
N TYR A 23 -7.54 8.25 -12.72
CA TYR A 23 -7.77 8.47 -14.15
C TYR A 23 -6.67 7.84 -15.01
N SER A 24 -5.43 7.87 -14.56
CA SER A 24 -4.29 7.29 -15.27
C SER A 24 -4.45 5.78 -15.47
N PHE A 25 -5.05 5.08 -14.49
CA PHE A 25 -5.27 3.63 -14.58
C PHE A 25 -6.42 3.23 -15.52
N LEU A 26 -7.25 4.17 -15.99
CA LEU A 26 -8.38 3.88 -16.89
C LEU A 26 -7.94 3.32 -18.25
N PHE A 27 -6.67 3.48 -18.63
CA PHE A 27 -6.10 2.93 -19.86
C PHE A 27 -5.59 1.50 -19.71
N LEU A 28 -5.50 0.97 -18.48
CA LEU A 28 -5.06 -0.40 -18.23
C LEU A 28 -6.18 -1.41 -18.51
N PRO A 29 -5.85 -2.65 -18.95
CA PRO A 29 -6.78 -3.77 -18.94
C PRO A 29 -7.40 -3.97 -17.56
N LYS A 30 -8.66 -4.40 -17.50
CA LYS A 30 -9.46 -4.44 -16.25
C LYS A 30 -8.72 -5.09 -15.07
N ALA A 31 -8.13 -6.27 -15.26
CA ALA A 31 -7.41 -6.97 -14.19
C ALA A 31 -6.22 -6.16 -13.64
N LYS A 32 -5.41 -5.56 -14.53
CA LYS A 32 -4.28 -4.70 -14.12
C LYS A 32 -4.75 -3.41 -13.47
N ARG A 33 -5.84 -2.82 -13.96
CA ARG A 33 -6.45 -1.63 -13.37
C ARG A 33 -6.92 -1.87 -11.95
N GLU A 34 -7.62 -2.98 -11.72
CA GLU A 34 -8.09 -3.38 -10.39
C GLU A 34 -6.93 -3.62 -9.42
N ALA A 35 -5.86 -4.29 -9.88
CA ALA A 35 -4.63 -4.44 -9.09
C ALA A 35 -3.99 -3.08 -8.76
N MET A 36 -3.92 -2.14 -9.71
CA MET A 36 -3.36 -0.81 -9.47
C MET A 36 -4.17 0.01 -8.47
N TYR A 37 -5.50 -0.10 -8.45
CA TYR A 37 -6.29 0.53 -7.38
C TYR A 37 -5.94 -0.04 -6.00
N THR A 38 -5.69 -1.34 -5.91
CA THR A 38 -5.29 -1.96 -4.64
C THR A 38 -3.88 -1.56 -4.22
N VAL A 39 -2.93 -1.55 -5.15
CA VAL A 39 -1.55 -1.10 -4.89
C VAL A 39 -1.55 0.37 -4.46
N TYR A 40 -2.30 1.23 -5.15
CA TYR A 40 -2.41 2.64 -4.78
C TYR A 40 -3.03 2.82 -3.39
N ALA A 41 -4.13 2.12 -3.10
CA ALA A 41 -4.76 2.16 -1.78
C ALA A 41 -3.80 1.70 -0.67
N PHE A 42 -3.00 0.65 -0.93
CA PHE A 42 -1.94 0.21 -0.03
C PHE A 42 -0.90 1.31 0.22
N CYS A 43 -0.31 1.87 -0.84
CA CYS A 43 0.69 2.94 -0.71
C CYS A 43 0.14 4.13 0.08
N LYS A 44 -1.09 4.58 -0.23
CA LYS A 44 -1.68 5.72 0.47
C LYS A 44 -2.01 5.41 1.93
N ALA A 45 -2.38 4.17 2.25
CA ALA A 45 -2.69 3.79 3.63
C ALA A 45 -1.44 3.69 4.52
N ILE A 46 -0.31 3.23 3.99
CA ILE A 46 0.96 3.20 4.74
C ILE A 46 1.54 4.62 4.89
N ASP A 47 1.45 5.45 3.85
CA ASP A 47 1.84 6.87 3.83
C ASP A 47 1.08 7.67 4.90
N SER A 48 -0.26 7.59 4.89
CA SER A 48 -1.08 8.24 5.91
C SER A 48 -0.84 7.74 7.34
N ALA A 49 -0.37 6.49 7.52
CA ALA A 49 -0.03 5.98 8.86
C ALA A 49 1.21 6.68 9.46
N VAL A 50 2.07 7.25 8.61
CA VAL A 50 3.26 8.00 9.00
C VAL A 50 3.00 9.50 9.02
N ASP A 51 2.37 10.04 7.97
CA ASP A 51 2.14 11.49 7.81
C ASP A 51 1.00 12.03 8.69
N GLU A 52 -0.06 11.23 8.87
CA GLU A 52 -1.30 11.63 9.54
C GLU A 52 -1.72 10.58 10.59
N PRO A 53 -0.86 10.26 11.58
CA PRO A 53 -1.17 9.23 12.55
C PRO A 53 -2.39 9.62 13.40
N ALA A 54 -3.26 8.65 13.64
CA ALA A 54 -4.42 8.85 14.51
C ALA A 54 -4.00 9.26 15.93
N ALA A 55 -4.82 10.07 16.59
CA ALA A 55 -4.52 10.53 17.94
C ALA A 55 -4.29 9.34 18.90
N GLY A 56 -3.12 9.31 19.54
CA GLY A 56 -2.73 8.24 20.48
C GLY A 56 -2.09 7.01 19.83
N THR A 57 -1.84 7.00 18.52
CA THR A 57 -1.04 5.95 17.86
C THR A 57 0.41 6.39 17.69
N ASN A 58 1.29 5.39 17.52
CA ASN A 58 2.69 5.60 17.17
C ASN A 58 2.91 5.11 15.73
N PRO A 59 3.41 5.96 14.82
CA PRO A 59 3.69 5.58 13.43
C PRO A 59 4.52 4.29 13.28
N LYS A 60 5.49 4.05 14.17
CA LYS A 60 6.32 2.82 14.15
C LYS A 60 5.51 1.55 14.42
N ASP A 61 4.54 1.66 15.32
CA ASP A 61 3.67 0.53 15.67
C ASP A 61 2.68 0.25 14.53
N GLU A 62 2.18 1.29 13.85
CA GLU A 62 1.36 1.13 12.64
C GLU A 62 2.15 0.51 11.48
N LEU A 63 3.40 0.93 11.23
CA LEU A 63 4.24 0.28 10.22
C LEU A 63 4.51 -1.19 10.55
N THR A 64 4.73 -1.51 11.83
CA THR A 64 4.87 -2.90 12.29
C THR A 64 3.59 -3.70 12.01
N ARG A 65 2.42 -3.12 12.28
CA ARG A 65 1.12 -3.71 11.96
C ARG A 65 0.96 -3.96 10.45
N TRP A 66 1.35 -3.01 9.60
CA TRP A 66 1.30 -3.17 8.14
C TRP A 66 2.24 -4.26 7.63
N ARG A 67 3.42 -4.43 8.23
CA ARG A 67 4.34 -5.54 7.94
C ARG A 67 3.73 -6.89 8.30
N ASN A 68 3.12 -7.00 9.47
CA ASN A 68 2.42 -8.22 9.89
C ASN A 68 1.24 -8.54 8.97
N GLU A 69 0.47 -7.53 8.54
CA GLU A 69 -0.57 -7.72 7.53
C GLU A 69 0.02 -8.16 6.19
N LEU A 70 1.18 -7.64 5.78
CA LEU A 70 1.86 -8.08 4.55
C LEU A 70 2.29 -9.54 4.66
N ASP A 71 2.80 -10.00 5.80
CA ASP A 71 3.04 -11.42 6.04
C ASP A 71 1.74 -12.23 5.93
N ALA A 72 0.64 -11.69 6.45
CA ALA A 72 -0.69 -12.29 6.37
C ALA A 72 -1.21 -12.42 4.92
N VAL A 73 -0.90 -11.45 4.05
CA VAL A 73 -1.21 -11.51 2.60
C VAL A 73 -0.58 -12.75 1.95
N TYR A 74 0.70 -13.01 2.23
CA TYR A 74 1.45 -14.12 1.61
C TYR A 74 1.24 -15.47 2.30
N SER A 75 0.81 -15.48 3.57
CA SER A 75 0.41 -16.69 4.29
C SER A 75 -1.09 -17.02 4.17
N GLY A 76 -1.89 -16.11 3.60
CA GLY A 76 -3.29 -16.35 3.24
C GLY A 76 -4.34 -15.96 4.30
N ALA A 77 -3.98 -15.14 5.29
CA ALA A 77 -4.88 -14.72 6.38
C ALA A 77 -4.91 -13.19 6.64
N PRO A 78 -4.93 -12.31 5.62
CA PRO A 78 -4.99 -10.86 5.84
C PRO A 78 -6.34 -10.43 6.45
N THR A 79 -6.36 -9.36 7.24
CA THR A 79 -7.57 -8.95 7.97
C THR A 79 -8.19 -7.67 7.43
N THR A 80 -7.38 -6.78 6.87
CA THR A 80 -7.86 -5.47 6.39
C THR A 80 -8.39 -5.53 4.95
N PRO A 81 -9.35 -4.67 4.55
CA PRO A 81 -9.92 -4.69 3.19
C PRO A 81 -8.85 -4.55 2.09
N ILE A 82 -7.91 -3.63 2.28
CA ILE A 82 -6.81 -3.41 1.33
C ILE A 82 -5.97 -4.68 1.18
N MET A 83 -5.61 -5.31 2.28
CA MET A 83 -4.71 -6.48 2.29
C MET A 83 -5.43 -7.75 1.80
N VAL A 84 -6.74 -7.89 2.06
CA VAL A 84 -7.57 -8.95 1.46
C VAL A 84 -7.61 -8.82 -0.07
N SER A 85 -7.77 -7.61 -0.59
CA SER A 85 -7.70 -7.36 -2.04
C SER A 85 -6.29 -7.63 -2.57
N LEU A 86 -5.25 -7.22 -1.84
CA LEU A 86 -3.86 -7.42 -2.23
C LEU A 86 -3.53 -8.91 -2.35
N ALA A 87 -3.96 -9.72 -1.39
CA ALA A 87 -3.75 -11.17 -1.41
C ALA A 87 -4.32 -11.85 -2.66
N HIS A 88 -5.45 -11.36 -3.17
CA HIS A 88 -6.02 -11.85 -4.43
C HIS A 88 -5.11 -11.53 -5.63
N HIS A 89 -4.61 -10.30 -5.73
CA HIS A 89 -3.78 -9.85 -6.85
C HIS A 89 -2.39 -10.45 -6.83
N VAL A 90 -1.71 -10.47 -5.68
CA VAL A 90 -0.35 -11.04 -5.59
C VAL A 90 -0.35 -12.53 -5.93
N LYS A 91 -1.39 -13.27 -5.53
CA LYS A 91 -1.54 -14.69 -5.87
C LYS A 91 -1.85 -14.91 -7.35
N SER A 92 -2.77 -14.13 -7.92
CA SER A 92 -3.18 -14.32 -9.32
C SER A 92 -2.13 -13.85 -10.33
N MET A 93 -1.31 -12.85 -9.98
CA MET A 93 -0.30 -12.28 -10.86
C MET A 93 1.13 -12.72 -10.51
N GLY A 94 1.34 -13.47 -9.42
CA GLY A 94 2.65 -13.94 -8.99
C GLY A 94 3.58 -12.80 -8.57
N ILE A 95 3.06 -11.79 -7.86
CA ILE A 95 3.83 -10.61 -7.46
C ILE A 95 4.70 -10.96 -6.23
N PRO A 96 6.02 -10.74 -6.27
CA PRO A 96 6.90 -10.93 -5.13
C PRO A 96 6.61 -10.01 -3.95
N LYS A 97 6.72 -10.55 -2.73
CA LYS A 97 6.60 -9.79 -1.47
C LYS A 97 7.59 -8.63 -1.36
N ALA A 98 8.81 -8.82 -1.85
CA ALA A 98 9.89 -7.85 -1.78
C ALA A 98 9.50 -6.46 -2.29
N TYR A 99 8.67 -6.35 -3.34
CA TYR A 99 8.25 -5.05 -3.86
C TYR A 99 7.42 -4.25 -2.85
N PHE A 100 6.59 -4.91 -2.04
CA PHE A 100 5.80 -4.25 -1.01
C PHE A 100 6.61 -3.96 0.25
N GLU A 101 7.62 -4.79 0.55
CA GLU A 101 8.55 -4.52 1.64
C GLU A 101 9.38 -3.27 1.38
N GLU A 102 9.87 -3.09 0.15
CA GLU A 102 10.58 -1.88 -0.26
C GLU A 102 9.69 -0.63 -0.19
N LEU A 103 8.39 -0.74 -0.55
CA LEU A 103 7.44 0.37 -0.38
C LEU A 103 7.26 0.78 1.09
N ILE A 104 7.11 -0.19 2.00
CA ILE A 104 7.01 0.10 3.43
C ILE A 104 8.31 0.71 3.95
N LYS A 105 9.46 0.21 3.49
CA LYS A 105 10.77 0.71 3.88
C LYS A 105 10.99 2.15 3.42
N GLY A 106 10.58 2.50 2.19
CA GLY A 106 10.62 3.88 1.70
C GLY A 106 9.84 4.82 2.60
N VAL A 107 8.59 4.47 2.93
CA VAL A 107 7.75 5.26 3.85
C VAL A 107 8.32 5.32 5.27
N GLU A 108 8.99 4.26 5.73
CA GLU A 108 9.66 4.27 7.05
C GLU A 108 10.83 5.26 7.11
N MET A 109 11.49 5.57 5.98
CA MET A 109 12.59 6.53 5.95
C MET A 109 12.15 7.93 6.36
N ASP A 110 10.88 8.30 6.13
CA ASP A 110 10.30 9.59 6.51
C ASP A 110 10.23 9.79 8.04
N LEU A 111 10.25 8.71 8.82
CA LEU A 111 10.28 8.80 10.28
C LEU A 111 11.62 9.29 10.85
N PHE A 112 12.69 9.19 10.07
CA PHE A 112 14.06 9.43 10.55
C PHE A 112 14.77 10.54 9.80
N ASN A 113 14.41 10.79 8.53
CA ASN A 113 15.12 11.70 7.66
C ASN A 113 14.23 12.84 7.20
N ASN A 114 14.62 14.05 7.58
CA ASN A 114 14.01 15.31 7.11
C ASN A 114 14.86 16.00 6.04
N ARG A 115 16.08 15.49 5.78
CA ARG A 115 17.00 15.98 4.75
C ARG A 115 18.01 14.89 4.39
N TYR A 116 18.23 14.72 3.09
CA TYR A 116 19.31 13.91 2.54
C TYR A 116 20.49 14.80 2.13
N VAL A 117 21.71 14.40 2.48
CA VAL A 117 22.94 15.18 2.26
C VAL A 117 23.45 15.01 0.83
N THR A 118 23.30 13.81 0.28
CA THR A 118 23.79 13.46 -1.05
C THR A 118 22.65 13.10 -1.99
N PHE A 119 22.91 13.21 -3.30
CA PHE A 119 21.95 12.75 -4.30
C PHE A 119 21.72 11.25 -4.23
N ASP A 120 22.75 10.46 -3.89
CA ASP A 120 22.63 9.00 -3.76
C ASP A 120 21.68 8.62 -2.61
N GLU A 121 21.74 9.33 -1.49
CA GLU A 121 20.78 9.17 -0.39
C GLU A 121 19.35 9.55 -0.82
N LEU A 122 19.20 10.66 -1.55
CA LEU A 122 17.90 11.08 -2.08
C LEU A 122 17.35 10.13 -3.14
N SER A 123 18.20 9.49 -3.94
CA SER A 123 17.80 8.55 -4.98
C SER A 123 17.42 7.18 -4.44
N LEU A 124 17.91 6.82 -3.26
CA LEU A 124 17.51 5.59 -2.55
C LEU A 124 16.13 5.73 -1.92
N TYR A 125 15.81 6.94 -1.47
CA TYR A 125 14.48 7.32 -0.99
C TYR A 125 13.46 7.35 -2.12
#